data_AF-A0A2M9J548-F1
#
_entry.id   AF-A0A2M9J548-F1
#
_cell.length_a   1.000
_cell.length_b   1.000
_cell.length_c   1.000
_cell.angle_alpha   90.00
_cell.angle_beta   90.00
_cell.angle_gamma   90.00
#
_symmetry.space_group_name_H-M   'P 1'
#
loop_
_entity.id
_entity.type
_entity.pdbx_description
1 polymer ?
#
loop_
_entity_poly.entity_id
_entity_poly.type
_entity_poly.pdbx_seq_one_letter_code
_entity_poly.pdbx_strand_id
1 'polypeptide(L)'
;MGTVTHQKAADSAPNAVPSASELELIALDCDRALVGFAYQPAPAENARQVAVMLDHGGQLASSVSRLPEAERDVRVPGALQDWAELLDRGPGDGPFANWTYLRALARAVRSFTQFLQDRTRPRPFWPGR
;
A
#
# COMPACT_ATOMS: atom_id res chain seq x y z
N MET A 1 21.55 -24.69 -32.90
CA MET A 1 20.86 -25.32 -31.77
C MET A 1 21.11 -24.43 -30.56
N GLY A 2 20.25 -23.45 -30.33
CA GLY A 2 20.47 -22.38 -29.36
C GLY A 2 20.07 -22.84 -27.96
N THR A 3 21.01 -22.80 -27.03
CA THR A 3 20.74 -22.99 -25.60
C THR A 3 20.10 -21.72 -25.05
N VAL A 4 18.78 -21.75 -24.85
CA VAL A 4 18.07 -20.72 -24.10
C VAL A 4 18.39 -20.91 -22.62
N THR A 5 19.26 -20.07 -22.10
CA THR A 5 19.48 -19.89 -20.67
C THR A 5 18.18 -19.34 -20.08
N HIS A 6 17.37 -20.20 -19.47
CA HIS A 6 16.30 -19.74 -18.59
C HIS A 6 16.96 -19.10 -17.36
N GLN A 7 17.15 -17.78 -17.44
CA GLN A 7 17.42 -16.93 -16.31
C GLN A 7 16.24 -17.10 -15.34
N LYS A 8 16.44 -17.93 -14.32
CA LYS A 8 15.57 -18.02 -13.15
C LYS A 8 15.50 -16.61 -12.56
N ALA A 9 14.37 -15.93 -12.74
CA ALA A 9 14.07 -14.69 -12.04
C ALA A 9 14.14 -15.02 -10.55
N ALA A 10 15.28 -14.66 -9.96
CA ALA A 10 15.52 -14.79 -8.55
C ALA A 10 14.50 -13.91 -7.83
N ASP A 11 13.62 -14.56 -7.06
CA ASP A 11 13.54 -14.31 -5.63
C ASP A 11 13.62 -12.82 -5.29
N SER A 12 12.56 -12.06 -5.61
CA SER A 12 12.34 -10.76 -4.99
C SER A 12 12.14 -11.02 -3.50
N ALA A 13 13.20 -10.84 -2.72
CA ALA A 13 13.15 -10.99 -1.27
C ALA A 13 11.95 -10.17 -0.74
N PRO A 14 11.04 -10.75 0.07
CA PRO A 14 9.83 -10.07 0.58
C PRO A 14 10.13 -8.90 1.53
N ASN A 15 11.38 -8.45 1.60
CA ASN A 15 11.93 -7.52 2.59
C ASN A 15 12.55 -6.26 1.98
N ALA A 16 12.59 -6.11 0.65
CA ALA A 16 13.07 -4.87 0.03
C ALA A 16 12.07 -3.73 0.24
N VAL A 17 12.57 -2.54 0.59
CA VAL A 17 11.77 -1.32 0.59
C VAL A 17 11.27 -1.08 -0.85
N PRO A 18 9.97 -0.82 -1.07
CA PRO A 18 9.45 -0.57 -2.41
C PRO A 18 10.16 0.59 -3.09
N SER A 19 10.48 0.41 -4.37
CA SER A 19 11.02 1.44 -5.24
C SER A 19 10.01 2.56 -5.49
N ALA A 20 10.50 3.71 -6.00
CA ALA A 20 9.63 4.85 -6.30
C ALA A 20 8.51 4.50 -7.30
N SER A 21 8.82 3.72 -8.33
CA SER A 21 7.81 3.30 -9.33
C SER A 21 6.79 2.33 -8.75
N GLU A 22 7.19 1.43 -7.84
CA GLU A 22 6.23 0.58 -7.11
C GLU A 22 5.30 1.42 -6.23
N LEU A 23 5.84 2.41 -5.51
CA LEU A 23 5.03 3.32 -4.70
C LEU A 23 4.03 4.14 -5.55
N GLU A 24 4.41 4.54 -6.77
CA GLU A 24 3.50 5.21 -7.71
C GLU A 24 2.36 4.29 -8.19
N LEU A 25 2.66 3.03 -8.52
CA LEU A 25 1.64 2.04 -8.90
C LEU A 25 0.68 1.76 -7.75
N ILE A 26 1.20 1.61 -6.53
CA ILE A 26 0.37 1.41 -5.34
C ILE A 26 -0.52 2.64 -5.10
N ALA A 27 0.02 3.85 -5.26
CA ALA A 27 -0.78 5.07 -5.13
C ALA A 27 -1.93 5.14 -6.14
N LEU A 28 -1.69 4.72 -7.40
CA LEU A 28 -2.72 4.63 -8.42
C LEU A 28 -3.81 3.63 -8.05
N ASP A 29 -3.45 2.47 -7.52
CA ASP A 29 -4.42 1.47 -7.05
C ASP A 29 -5.23 1.96 -5.84
N CYS A 30 -4.61 2.73 -4.94
CA CYS A 30 -5.33 3.41 -3.87
C CYS A 30 -6.36 4.40 -4.41
N ASP A 31 -5.99 5.22 -5.40
CA ASP A 31 -6.91 6.19 -6.02
C ASP A 31 -8.09 5.48 -6.73
N ARG A 32 -7.84 4.34 -7.38
CA ARG A 32 -8.89 3.50 -7.96
C ARG A 32 -9.85 2.94 -6.91
N ALA A 33 -9.35 2.50 -5.76
CA ALA A 33 -10.18 2.04 -4.65
C ALA A 33 -10.98 3.18 -3.99
N LEU A 34 -10.46 4.41 -4.06
CA LEU A 34 -11.04 5.60 -3.42
C LEU A 34 -12.04 6.37 -4.28
N VAL A 35 -12.40 5.87 -5.47
CA VAL A 35 -13.42 6.46 -6.36
C VAL A 35 -14.77 6.70 -5.65
N GLY A 36 -15.54 7.67 -6.16
CA GLY A 36 -16.87 7.99 -5.63
C GLY A 36 -17.87 6.83 -5.80
N PHE A 37 -18.92 6.80 -4.98
CA PHE A 37 -19.94 5.74 -4.96
C PHE A 37 -20.54 5.42 -6.34
N ALA A 38 -20.78 6.45 -7.15
CA ALA A 38 -21.32 6.31 -8.51
C ALA A 38 -20.42 5.48 -9.45
N TYR A 39 -19.14 5.34 -9.11
CA TYR A 39 -18.13 4.60 -9.87
C TYR A 39 -17.67 3.33 -9.14
N GLN A 40 -18.43 2.85 -8.15
CA GLN A 40 -18.05 1.66 -7.41
C GLN A 40 -17.87 0.47 -8.38
N PRO A 41 -16.76 -0.28 -8.26
CA PRO A 41 -16.56 -1.47 -9.07
C PRO A 41 -17.61 -2.56 -8.78
N ALA A 42 -17.76 -3.47 -9.73
CA ALA A 42 -18.57 -4.67 -9.52
C ALA A 42 -18.00 -5.51 -8.35
N PRO A 43 -18.82 -6.33 -7.66
CA PRO A 43 -18.39 -7.07 -6.48
C PRO A 43 -17.13 -7.94 -6.67
N ALA A 44 -16.99 -8.60 -7.83
CA ALA A 44 -15.81 -9.39 -8.15
C ALA A 44 -14.54 -8.53 -8.27
N GLU A 45 -14.66 -7.33 -8.81
CA GLU A 45 -13.56 -6.39 -8.91
C GLU A 45 -13.18 -5.82 -7.54
N ASN A 46 -14.17 -5.50 -6.69
CA ASN A 46 -13.89 -5.12 -5.30
C ASN A 46 -13.10 -6.20 -4.57
N ALA A 47 -13.48 -7.48 -4.71
CA ALA A 47 -12.77 -8.58 -4.09
C ALA A 47 -11.31 -8.70 -4.58
N ARG A 48 -11.08 -8.51 -5.88
CA ARG A 48 -9.70 -8.46 -6.44
C ARG A 48 -8.90 -7.29 -5.87
N GLN A 49 -9.50 -6.10 -5.82
CA GLN A 49 -8.85 -4.92 -5.27
C GLN A 49 -8.56 -5.04 -3.78
N VAL A 50 -9.41 -5.75 -3.01
CA VAL A 50 -9.13 -6.06 -1.59
C VAL A 50 -7.86 -6.90 -1.49
N ALA A 51 -7.73 -7.96 -2.29
CA ALA A 51 -6.52 -8.80 -2.28
C ALA A 51 -5.26 -7.99 -2.64
N VAL A 52 -5.36 -7.12 -3.65
CA VAL A 52 -4.26 -6.20 -4.04
C VAL A 52 -3.89 -5.25 -2.90
N MET A 53 -4.88 -4.63 -2.23
CA MET A 53 -4.61 -3.76 -1.09
C MET A 53 -4.02 -4.50 0.12
N LEU A 54 -4.43 -5.75 0.36
CA LEU A 54 -3.88 -6.60 1.41
C LEU A 54 -2.39 -6.90 1.17
N ASP A 55 -2.02 -7.23 -0.06
CA ASP A 55 -0.64 -7.50 -0.45
C ASP A 55 0.23 -6.24 -0.33
N HIS A 56 -0.19 -5.14 -0.98
CA HIS A 56 0.52 -3.85 -0.92
C HIS A 56 0.66 -3.34 0.52
N GLY A 57 -0.43 -3.36 1.28
CA GLY A 57 -0.42 -2.91 2.67
C GLY A 57 0.44 -3.77 3.57
N GLY A 58 0.46 -5.09 3.37
CA GLY A 58 1.35 -6.00 4.09
C GLY A 58 2.82 -5.67 3.86
N GLN A 59 3.23 -5.49 2.60
CA GLN A 59 4.60 -5.11 2.23
C GLN A 59 5.00 -3.76 2.82
N LEU A 60 4.11 -2.76 2.72
CA LEU A 60 4.37 -1.40 3.19
C LEU A 60 4.40 -1.31 4.72
N ALA A 61 3.42 -1.91 5.42
CA ALA A 61 3.38 -1.97 6.88
C ALA A 61 4.61 -2.68 7.44
N SER A 62 5.04 -3.77 6.80
CA SER A 62 6.29 -4.47 7.12
C SER A 62 7.51 -3.56 6.95
N SER A 63 7.58 -2.79 5.87
CA SER A 63 8.68 -1.84 5.63
C SER A 63 8.72 -0.70 6.64
N VAL A 64 7.56 -0.13 6.97
CA VAL A 64 7.44 1.00 7.90
C VAL A 64 7.68 0.59 9.36
N SER A 65 7.19 -0.59 9.76
CA SER A 65 7.36 -1.12 11.13
C SER A 65 8.80 -1.50 11.48
N ARG A 66 9.68 -1.67 10.48
CA ARG A 66 11.12 -1.88 10.72
C ARG A 66 11.89 -0.59 11.02
N LEU A 67 11.35 0.58 10.68
CA LEU A 67 12.02 1.85 10.95
C LEU A 67 12.00 2.14 12.45
N PRO A 68 13.06 2.76 13.01
CA PRO A 68 13.04 3.27 14.38
C PRO A 68 11.86 4.22 14.60
N GLU A 69 11.25 4.22 15.78
CA GLU A 69 10.09 5.08 16.07
C GLU A 69 10.41 6.57 15.86
N ALA A 70 11.63 7.00 16.18
CA ALA A 70 12.10 8.37 15.96
C ALA A 70 12.14 8.79 14.48
N GLU A 71 12.11 7.85 13.54
CA GLU A 71 12.10 8.10 12.11
C GLU A 71 10.71 8.03 11.48
N ARG A 72 9.70 7.60 12.24
CA ARG A 72 8.31 7.54 11.81
C ARG A 72 7.68 8.91 12.02
N ASP A 73 6.90 9.36 11.05
CA ASP A 73 6.13 10.58 11.24
C ASP A 73 4.91 10.33 12.15
N VAL A 74 4.23 11.40 12.54
CA VAL A 74 3.06 11.31 13.45
C VAL A 74 1.89 10.51 12.90
N ARG A 75 1.84 10.25 11.59
CA ARG A 75 0.73 9.55 10.92
C ARG A 75 0.92 8.03 10.95
N VAL A 76 2.17 7.58 10.93
CA VAL A 76 2.53 6.15 10.84
C VAL A 76 1.97 5.29 11.99
N PRO A 77 2.10 5.67 13.28
CA PRO A 77 1.59 4.82 14.37
C PRO A 77 0.08 4.57 14.27
N GLY A 78 -0.71 5.62 13.98
CA GLY A 78 -2.15 5.49 13.78
C GLY A 78 -2.49 4.62 12.58
N ALA A 79 -1.80 4.80 11.45
CA ALA A 79 -2.01 3.98 10.27
C ALA A 79 -1.67 2.50 10.48
N LEU A 80 -0.63 2.18 11.28
CA LEU A 80 -0.29 0.80 11.65
C LEU A 80 -1.35 0.17 12.55
N GLN A 81 -1.91 0.95 13.48
CA GLN A 81 -3.02 0.49 14.31
C GLN A 81 -4.27 0.24 13.46
N ASP A 82 -4.69 1.21 12.63
CA ASP A 82 -5.83 1.07 11.73
C ASP A 82 -5.67 -0.17 10.82
N TRP A 83 -4.46 -0.38 10.30
CA TRP A 83 -4.14 -1.55 9.50
C TRP A 83 -4.34 -2.86 10.28
N ALA A 84 -3.81 -2.95 11.49
CA ALA A 84 -3.96 -4.13 12.34
C ALA A 84 -5.44 -4.42 12.67
N GLU A 85 -6.21 -3.39 13.00
CA GLU A 85 -7.65 -3.51 13.29
C GLU A 85 -8.44 -3.96 12.04
N LEU A 86 -8.06 -3.48 10.86
CA LEU A 86 -8.68 -3.91 9.59
C LEU A 86 -8.36 -5.37 9.25
N LEU A 87 -7.16 -5.85 9.57
CA LEU A 87 -6.80 -7.26 9.36
C LEU A 87 -7.55 -8.18 10.32
N ASP A 88 -7.70 -7.77 11.59
CA ASP A 88 -8.42 -8.53 12.60
C ASP A 88 -9.92 -8.62 12.30
N ARG A 89 -10.54 -7.48 11.99
CA ARG A 89 -11.99 -7.41 11.74
C ARG A 89 -12.39 -8.02 10.39
N GLY A 90 -11.57 -7.84 9.36
CA GLY A 90 -11.97 -8.13 7.98
C GLY A 90 -13.13 -7.26 7.47
N PRO A 91 -13.77 -7.67 6.34
CA PRO A 91 -15.00 -7.05 5.87
C PRO A 91 -16.16 -7.37 6.82
N GLY A 92 -17.02 -6.38 7.07
CA GLY A 92 -18.24 -6.58 7.86
C GLY A 92 -19.36 -7.24 7.04
N ASP A 93 -20.59 -7.12 7.54
CA ASP A 93 -21.78 -7.65 6.87
C ASP A 93 -22.48 -6.63 5.97
N GLY A 94 -23.11 -7.12 4.91
CA GLY A 94 -24.01 -6.34 4.05
C GLY A 94 -23.49 -6.07 2.63
N PRO A 95 -24.33 -5.46 1.77
CA PRO A 95 -24.11 -5.40 0.32
C PRO A 95 -22.90 -4.56 -0.08
N PHE A 96 -22.44 -3.64 0.78
CA PHE A 96 -21.30 -2.76 0.53
C PHE A 96 -20.11 -3.03 1.46
N ALA A 97 -20.15 -4.09 2.26
CA ALA A 97 -19.12 -4.32 3.27
C ALA A 97 -17.72 -4.46 2.65
N ASN A 98 -17.60 -5.23 1.56
CA ASN A 98 -16.33 -5.35 0.83
C ASN A 98 -15.84 -4.03 0.25
N TRP A 99 -16.74 -3.18 -0.23
CA TRP A 99 -16.36 -1.88 -0.80
C TRP A 99 -15.93 -0.89 0.30
N THR A 100 -16.64 -0.87 1.43
CA THR A 100 -16.24 -0.07 2.60
C THR A 100 -14.90 -0.56 3.17
N TYR A 101 -14.70 -1.87 3.25
CA TYR A 101 -13.47 -2.50 3.69
C TYR A 101 -12.29 -2.16 2.78
N LEU A 102 -12.47 -2.33 1.46
CA LEU A 102 -11.50 -1.92 0.45
C LEU A 102 -11.05 -0.47 0.62
N ARG A 103 -11.99 0.45 0.81
CA ARG A 103 -11.69 1.87 0.99
C ARG A 103 -10.98 2.15 2.31
N ALA A 104 -11.24 1.38 3.35
CA ALA A 104 -10.52 1.51 4.61
C ALA A 104 -9.08 1.03 4.45
N LEU A 105 -8.86 -0.14 3.82
CA LEU A 105 -7.53 -0.63 3.46
C LEU A 105 -6.76 0.38 2.62
N ALA A 106 -7.38 0.90 1.55
CA ALA A 106 -6.74 1.86 0.65
C ALA A 106 -6.30 3.16 1.36
N ARG A 107 -7.01 3.60 2.41
CA ARG A 107 -6.59 4.76 3.22
C ARG A 107 -5.35 4.45 4.06
N ALA A 108 -5.33 3.29 4.72
CA ALA A 108 -4.16 2.85 5.49
C ALA A 108 -2.93 2.67 4.57
N VAL A 109 -3.12 1.98 3.43
CA VAL A 109 -2.08 1.81 2.39
C VAL A 109 -1.56 3.16 1.91
N ARG A 110 -2.45 4.09 1.56
CA ARG A 110 -2.06 5.44 1.11
C ARG A 110 -1.23 6.18 2.15
N SER A 111 -1.53 6.05 3.44
CA SER A 111 -0.72 6.66 4.51
C SER A 111 0.71 6.12 4.52
N PHE A 112 0.89 4.81 4.38
CA PHE A 112 2.23 4.21 4.28
C PHE A 112 2.96 4.65 3.01
N THR A 113 2.27 4.63 1.87
CA THR A 113 2.82 5.04 0.57
C THR A 113 3.30 6.49 0.61
N GLN A 114 2.49 7.42 1.13
CA GLN A 114 2.85 8.83 1.25
C GLN A 114 4.08 9.03 2.14
N PHE A 115 4.11 8.38 3.30
CA PHE A 115 5.25 8.45 4.21
C PHE A 115 6.55 7.96 3.54
N LEU A 116 6.52 6.84 2.83
CA LEU A 116 7.69 6.31 2.13
C LEU A 116 8.09 7.20 0.94
N GLN A 117 7.13 7.73 0.18
CA GLN A 117 7.40 8.67 -0.91
C GLN A 117 8.10 9.93 -0.41
N ASP A 118 7.61 10.53 0.68
CA ASP A 118 8.21 11.72 1.29
C ASP A 118 9.65 11.49 1.75
N ARG A 119 9.99 10.24 2.14
CA ARG A 119 11.37 9.84 2.48
C ARG A 119 12.26 9.62 1.27
N THR A 120 11.71 9.12 0.17
CA THR A 120 12.45 8.89 -1.09
C THR A 120 12.65 10.16 -1.90
N ARG A 121 11.79 11.17 -1.72
CA ARG A 121 11.91 12.44 -2.41
C ARG A 121 13.14 13.19 -1.89
N PRO A 122 14.01 13.70 -2.78
CA PRO A 122 15.07 14.62 -2.37
C PRO A 122 14.42 15.78 -1.63
N ARG A 123 14.87 16.07 -0.40
CA ARG A 123 14.45 17.31 0.26
C ARG A 123 14.81 18.46 -0.68
N PRO A 124 13.87 19.37 -0.99
CA PRO A 124 14.21 20.53 -1.80
C PRO A 124 15.36 21.27 -1.09
N PHE A 125 16.50 21.36 -1.76
CA PHE A 125 17.61 22.16 -1.30
C PHE A 125 17.18 23.62 -1.42
N TRP A 126 16.71 24.20 -0.32
CA TRP A 126 16.58 25.65 -0.21
C TRP A 126 17.92 26.21 0.27
N PRO A 127 18.70 26.89 -0.59
CA PRO A 127 19.79 27.72 -0.11
C PRO A 127 19.17 28.84 0.74
N GLY A 128 19.67 28.99 1.96
CA GLY A 128 19.04 29.76 3.03
C GLY A 128 18.65 31.19 2.68
N ARG A 129 17.69 31.71 3.45
CA ARG A 129 17.49 33.13 3.66
C ARG A 129 17.35 33.40 5.15
#